data_AF-I3EF53-F1
#
_entry.id   AF-I3EF53-F1
#
_cell.length_a   1.000
_cell.length_b   1.000
_cell.length_c   1.000
_cell.angle_alpha   90.00
_cell.angle_beta   90.00
_cell.angle_gamma   90.00
#
_symmetry.space_group_name_H-M   'P 1'
#
loop_
_entity.id
_entity.type
_entity.pdbx_description
1 polymer ?
#
loop_
_entity_poly.entity_id
_entity_poly.type
_entity_poly.pdbx_seq_one_letter_code
_entity_poly.pdbx_strand_id
1 'polypeptide(L)'
;MYSAQRADEEKDEKERESTWENRSKKVKSNEINYNGIEIVDIDVASALSIERKKSIGGDSFMNSEYILEDADTIKEVDWCSFSFLPITRWEKLGESTFCEIYIDKKTQRVYKVVPITMKKNYVKVQHTMVDHFIKECLVMERMNCSEYSTKIYAWYMVNSRYPRELIEISRDWARRNKNQAENIIPQANNSSGLFGVIEMEYGGRELEKLDWSLMTHRDVNMIEDELRKCFYVMNELQVEHRDLHQSNVLVKKNSNGEYSVKTIDYSLARAVIRKEDGDSGSITILQTNSKGVIYKAGPILYTNIDKDLSWLFEGDASTDPHRSIYKKMNRTYTGSNRWRNPGPSNTFWMNYLRTWMESQIGNSTQT
;
A
#
# COMPACT_ATOMS: atom_id res chain seq x y z
N MET A 1 -44.64 -22.32 -37.06
CA MET A 1 -43.38 -22.53 -36.31
C MET A 1 -42.84 -21.21 -35.75
N TYR A 2 -43.67 -20.39 -35.09
CA TYR A 2 -43.22 -19.17 -34.39
C TYR A 2 -44.00 -18.90 -33.08
N SER A 3 -44.91 -19.81 -32.72
CA SER A 3 -45.75 -19.74 -31.52
C SER A 3 -45.42 -20.80 -30.47
N ALA A 4 -44.60 -21.80 -30.80
CA ALA A 4 -44.17 -22.83 -29.85
C ALA A 4 -42.88 -22.43 -29.11
N GLN A 5 -41.94 -21.74 -29.76
CA GLN A 5 -40.69 -21.29 -29.13
C GLN A 5 -40.89 -20.20 -28.07
N ARG A 6 -41.94 -19.37 -28.20
CA ARG A 6 -42.24 -18.31 -27.23
C ARG A 6 -42.86 -18.82 -25.92
N ALA A 7 -43.46 -20.02 -25.94
CA ALA A 7 -44.07 -20.62 -24.76
C ALA A 7 -43.05 -21.37 -23.89
N ASP A 8 -41.96 -21.86 -24.48
CA ASP A 8 -40.88 -22.51 -23.74
C ASP A 8 -39.94 -21.49 -23.08
N GLU A 9 -39.70 -20.33 -23.70
CA GLU A 9 -38.90 -19.25 -23.10
C GLU A 9 -39.59 -18.58 -21.89
N GLU A 10 -40.91 -18.37 -21.93
CA GLU A 10 -41.68 -17.84 -20.79
C GLU A 10 -41.79 -18.82 -19.61
N LYS A 11 -41.62 -20.12 -19.87
CA LYS A 11 -41.67 -21.17 -18.83
C LYS A 11 -40.32 -21.30 -18.11
N ASP A 12 -39.22 -21.18 -18.85
CA ASP A 12 -37.85 -21.14 -18.31
C ASP A 12 -37.58 -19.86 -17.49
N GLU A 13 -38.16 -18.73 -17.88
CA GLU A 13 -37.99 -17.46 -17.14
C GLU A 13 -38.77 -17.47 -15.80
N LYS A 14 -39.97 -18.06 -15.77
CA LYS A 14 -40.74 -18.24 -14.53
C LYS A 14 -40.15 -19.27 -13.57
N GLU A 15 -39.50 -20.33 -14.07
CA GLU A 15 -38.75 -21.25 -13.21
C GLU A 15 -37.46 -20.62 -12.64
N ARG A 16 -36.83 -19.69 -13.37
CA ARG A 16 -35.67 -18.91 -12.91
C ARG A 16 -36.04 -17.85 -11.87
N GLU A 17 -37.16 -17.15 -12.02
CA GLU A 17 -37.64 -16.20 -11.01
C GLU A 17 -38.12 -16.89 -9.73
N SER A 18 -38.80 -18.04 -9.86
CA SER A 18 -39.20 -18.91 -8.74
C SER A 18 -38.01 -19.45 -7.92
N THR A 19 -36.89 -19.78 -8.58
CA THR A 19 -35.67 -20.23 -7.91
C THR A 19 -34.86 -19.08 -7.29
N TRP A 20 -34.99 -17.85 -7.80
CA TRP A 20 -34.42 -16.64 -7.19
C TRP A 20 -35.22 -16.17 -5.96
N GLU A 21 -36.55 -16.15 -6.01
CA GLU A 21 -37.38 -15.76 -4.86
C GLU A 21 -37.34 -16.79 -3.71
N ASN A 22 -37.08 -18.07 -4.01
CA ASN A 22 -36.87 -19.09 -2.98
C ASN A 22 -35.43 -19.11 -2.42
N ARG A 23 -34.44 -18.55 -3.14
CA ARG A 23 -33.07 -18.33 -2.61
C ARG A 23 -32.97 -17.05 -1.78
N SER A 24 -33.74 -16.00 -2.11
CA SER A 24 -33.73 -14.74 -1.36
C SER A 24 -34.46 -14.81 -0.01
N LYS A 25 -35.32 -15.82 0.21
CA LYS A 25 -36.01 -16.05 1.50
C LYS A 25 -35.31 -17.01 2.46
N LYS A 26 -34.05 -17.39 2.20
CA LYS A 26 -33.26 -18.25 3.09
C LYS A 26 -31.79 -17.84 3.24
N VAL A 27 -31.53 -16.53 3.31
CA VAL A 27 -30.31 -16.01 3.94
C VAL A 27 -30.72 -15.49 5.31
N LYS A 28 -30.79 -16.40 6.29
CA LYS A 28 -30.67 -15.97 7.68
C LYS A 28 -29.34 -15.24 7.80
N SER A 29 -29.38 -14.05 8.35
CA SER A 29 -28.22 -13.33 8.87
C SER A 29 -27.32 -14.30 9.62
N ASN A 30 -26.24 -14.75 8.98
CA ASN A 30 -25.13 -15.31 9.72
C ASN A 30 -24.49 -14.12 10.42
N GLU A 31 -24.95 -13.84 11.63
CA GLU A 31 -24.14 -13.22 12.66
C GLU A 31 -22.81 -13.96 12.65
N ILE A 32 -21.78 -13.30 12.14
CA ILE A 32 -20.41 -13.77 12.27
C ILE A 32 -20.10 -13.63 13.76
N ASN A 33 -20.18 -14.77 14.44
CA ASN A 33 -19.93 -14.89 15.86
C ASN A 33 -18.43 -14.60 16.10
N TYR A 34 -18.12 -13.40 16.59
CA TYR A 34 -16.79 -12.99 17.06
C TYR A 34 -16.47 -13.73 18.37
N ASN A 35 -16.30 -15.05 18.31
CA ASN A 35 -15.85 -15.82 19.46
C ASN A 35 -14.32 -15.76 19.55
N GLY A 36 -13.82 -14.93 20.48
CA GLY A 36 -12.52 -15.15 21.11
C GLY A 36 -11.52 -14.00 21.13
N ILE A 37 -11.88 -12.78 20.73
CA ILE A 37 -11.04 -11.60 20.98
C ILE A 37 -11.84 -10.65 21.84
N GLU A 38 -11.55 -10.61 23.15
CA GLU A 38 -11.95 -9.48 23.97
C GLU A 38 -11.30 -8.23 23.35
N ILE A 39 -12.12 -7.43 22.68
CA ILE A 39 -11.77 -6.05 22.34
C ILE A 39 -11.81 -5.34 23.68
N VAL A 40 -10.67 -5.31 24.36
CA VAL A 40 -10.45 -4.36 25.46
C VAL A 40 -10.70 -2.99 24.85
N ASP A 41 -11.55 -2.18 25.50
CA ASP A 41 -11.82 -0.78 25.12
C ASP A 41 -10.49 -0.03 24.98
N ILE A 42 -9.94 -0.02 23.77
CA ILE A 42 -8.81 0.83 23.41
C ILE A 42 -9.42 2.23 23.33
N ASP A 43 -8.83 3.21 24.02
CA ASP A 43 -9.22 4.61 23.95
C ASP A 43 -8.84 5.19 22.57
N VAL A 44 -9.61 4.79 21.56
CA VAL A 44 -9.47 5.13 20.12
C VAL A 44 -9.65 6.63 19.88
N ALA A 45 -10.27 7.35 20.82
CA ALA A 45 -10.45 8.80 20.70
C ALA A 45 -9.11 9.56 20.63
N SER A 46 -8.03 9.00 21.19
CA SER A 46 -6.69 9.58 21.15
C SER A 46 -5.96 9.37 19.81
N ALA A 47 -6.22 8.25 19.11
CA ALA A 47 -5.62 7.92 17.81
C ALA A 47 -6.29 8.68 16.64
N LEU A 48 -7.47 9.23 16.88
CA LEU A 48 -8.18 10.13 15.97
C LEU A 48 -7.89 11.59 16.33
N SER A 49 -6.62 12.00 16.33
CA SER A 49 -6.25 13.42 16.26
C SER A 49 -6.46 13.98 14.84
N ILE A 50 -7.62 13.66 14.26
CA ILE A 50 -8.14 14.38 13.10
C ILE A 50 -8.35 15.81 13.56
N GLU A 51 -7.59 16.77 13.03
CA GLU A 51 -7.87 18.19 13.22
C GLU A 51 -9.33 18.45 12.84
N ARG A 52 -10.20 18.55 13.85
CA ARG A 52 -11.61 18.90 13.70
C ARG A 52 -11.71 20.33 13.17
N LYS A 53 -11.73 20.52 11.85
CA LYS A 53 -12.33 21.72 11.26
C LYS A 53 -13.84 21.65 11.53
N LYS A 54 -14.31 22.47 12.47
CA LYS A 54 -15.74 22.62 12.80
C LYS A 54 -16.52 22.92 11.52
N SER A 55 -17.42 22.02 11.11
CA SER A 55 -18.59 22.39 10.33
C SER A 55 -19.85 22.22 11.19
N ILE A 56 -20.82 23.09 10.93
CA ILE A 56 -22.02 23.31 11.72
C ILE A 56 -23.07 22.26 11.30
N GLY A 57 -23.62 21.52 12.26
CA GLY A 57 -24.96 20.93 12.20
C GLY A 57 -25.08 19.43 11.88
N GLY A 58 -25.42 18.65 12.90
CA GLY A 58 -26.57 17.70 12.89
C GLY A 58 -26.49 16.39 12.09
N ASP A 59 -26.36 15.30 12.86
CA ASP A 59 -26.78 13.91 12.63
C ASP A 59 -25.96 12.95 11.74
N SER A 60 -25.52 11.86 12.39
CA SER A 60 -25.09 10.55 11.87
C SER A 60 -23.70 10.45 11.18
N PHE A 61 -22.73 9.89 11.93
CA PHE A 61 -21.49 9.18 11.55
C PHE A 61 -20.97 9.36 10.09
N MET A 62 -19.76 9.94 9.95
CA MET A 62 -18.96 10.13 8.70
C MET A 62 -19.09 11.47 7.95
N ASN A 63 -19.31 12.59 8.66
CA ASN A 63 -18.97 13.92 8.12
C ASN A 63 -17.47 14.20 8.25
N SER A 64 -16.69 13.67 7.32
CA SER A 64 -15.43 14.28 6.90
C SER A 64 -15.21 13.98 5.43
N GLU A 65 -15.56 14.94 4.58
CA GLU A 65 -15.08 15.01 3.20
C GLU A 65 -13.55 14.96 3.20
N TYR A 66 -13.00 13.75 3.03
CA TYR A 66 -11.65 13.57 2.52
C TYR A 66 -11.76 13.08 1.08
N ILE A 67 -12.39 13.92 0.26
CA ILE A 67 -12.20 13.83 -1.17
C ILE A 67 -10.81 14.43 -1.36
N LEU A 68 -9.81 13.60 -1.67
CA LEU A 68 -8.51 14.18 -2.05
C LEU A 68 -8.75 15.11 -3.25
N GLU A 69 -9.58 14.72 -4.23
CA GLU A 69 -9.86 15.50 -5.46
C GLU A 69 -11.18 15.11 -6.15
N ASP A 70 -11.78 16.05 -6.91
CA ASP A 70 -13.01 15.85 -7.69
C ASP A 70 -12.85 14.78 -8.78
N ALA A 71 -13.88 13.96 -8.92
CA ALA A 71 -13.90 12.66 -9.62
C ALA A 71 -13.50 12.64 -11.10
N ASP A 72 -13.49 13.80 -11.73
CA ASP A 72 -13.26 13.96 -13.16
C ASP A 72 -12.14 14.94 -13.47
N THR A 73 -11.39 15.34 -12.44
CA THR A 73 -10.29 16.28 -12.64
C THR A 73 -9.17 15.59 -13.40
N ILE A 74 -8.94 16.11 -14.60
CA ILE A 74 -7.77 15.79 -15.39
C ILE A 74 -6.59 16.52 -14.77
N LYS A 75 -5.53 15.79 -14.47
CA LYS A 75 -4.36 16.33 -13.76
C LYS A 75 -3.12 16.17 -14.62
N GLU A 76 -2.26 17.16 -14.53
CA GLU A 76 -0.96 17.18 -15.20
C GLU A 76 0.13 17.19 -14.14
N VAL A 77 1.14 16.34 -14.36
CA VAL A 77 2.36 16.30 -13.54
C VAL A 77 3.54 16.49 -14.46
N ASP A 78 4.25 17.58 -14.24
CA ASP A 78 5.39 17.95 -15.06
C ASP A 78 6.59 17.03 -14.81
N TRP A 79 7.32 16.79 -15.89
CA TRP A 79 8.66 16.22 -15.81
C TRP A 79 9.61 17.23 -15.19
N CYS A 80 10.39 16.77 -14.21
CA CYS A 80 11.51 17.52 -13.66
C CYS A 80 12.83 16.76 -13.86
N SER A 81 13.93 17.37 -13.45
CA SER A 81 15.24 16.70 -13.38
C SER A 81 15.61 16.47 -11.92
N PHE A 82 16.58 15.58 -11.67
CA PHE A 82 17.07 15.34 -10.30
C PHE A 82 17.57 16.61 -9.60
N SER A 83 18.02 17.63 -10.32
CA SER A 83 18.45 18.90 -9.71
C SER A 83 17.31 19.77 -9.19
N PHE A 84 16.06 19.42 -9.51
CA PHE A 84 14.87 20.07 -8.94
C PHE A 84 14.54 19.55 -7.55
N LEU A 85 15.00 18.34 -7.19
CA LEU A 85 14.69 17.74 -5.89
C LEU A 85 15.30 18.59 -4.76
N PRO A 86 14.57 18.83 -3.65
CA PRO A 86 15.00 19.71 -2.57
C PRO A 86 16.00 19.04 -1.62
N ILE A 87 17.06 18.46 -2.19
CA ILE A 87 18.06 17.67 -1.49
C ILE A 87 19.44 18.31 -1.56
N THR A 88 20.08 18.38 -0.41
CA THR A 88 21.37 19.06 -0.27
C THR A 88 22.50 18.14 0.15
N ARG A 89 22.21 16.99 0.78
CA ARG A 89 23.23 16.04 1.23
C ARG A 89 22.72 14.60 1.21
N TRP A 90 22.95 13.91 0.09
CA TRP A 90 22.56 12.52 -0.12
C TRP A 90 23.34 11.54 0.75
N GLU A 91 22.61 10.59 1.35
CA GLU A 91 23.14 9.36 1.92
C GLU A 91 22.21 8.21 1.54
N LYS A 92 22.74 7.05 1.11
CA LYS A 92 21.91 5.86 0.88
C LYS A 92 21.52 5.26 2.22
N LEU A 93 20.21 5.20 2.47
CA LEU A 93 19.62 4.64 3.68
C LEU A 93 19.42 3.12 3.52
N GLY A 94 19.01 2.68 2.33
CA GLY A 94 18.76 1.28 2.03
C GLY A 94 18.25 1.11 0.60
N GLU A 95 17.65 -0.05 0.36
CA GLU A 95 17.05 -0.42 -0.91
C GLU A 95 15.84 -1.33 -0.68
N SER A 96 14.98 -1.42 -1.68
CA SER A 96 13.88 -2.40 -1.77
C SER A 96 13.89 -2.98 -3.19
N THR A 97 13.19 -4.09 -3.44
CA THR A 97 13.27 -4.97 -4.62
C THR A 97 13.33 -4.24 -5.98
N PHE A 98 12.79 -3.02 -6.07
CA PHE A 98 12.83 -2.21 -7.29
C PHE A 98 13.14 -0.73 -7.05
N CYS A 99 13.66 -0.33 -5.89
CA CYS A 99 13.91 1.08 -5.61
C CYS A 99 15.12 1.34 -4.70
N GLU A 100 15.64 2.55 -4.83
CA GLU A 100 16.75 3.06 -4.04
C GLU A 100 16.21 4.02 -2.98
N ILE A 101 16.63 3.87 -1.73
CA ILE A 101 16.17 4.71 -0.63
C ILE A 101 17.33 5.57 -0.14
N TYR A 102 17.13 6.88 -0.21
CA TYR A 102 18.09 7.86 0.28
C TYR A 102 17.52 8.71 1.39
N ILE A 103 18.39 9.40 2.12
CA ILE A 103 18.04 10.40 3.11
C ILE A 103 18.86 11.67 2.89
N ASP A 104 18.22 12.84 2.99
CA ASP A 104 18.95 14.10 3.14
C ASP A 104 19.35 14.25 4.61
N LYS A 105 20.65 14.19 4.90
CA LYS A 105 21.16 14.28 6.28
C LYS A 105 20.92 15.65 6.94
N LYS A 106 20.68 16.70 6.15
CA LYS A 106 20.38 18.03 6.68
C LYS A 106 18.93 18.14 7.13
N THR A 107 17.99 17.64 6.34
CA THR A 107 16.55 17.79 6.59
C THR A 107 15.90 16.56 7.23
N GLN A 108 16.62 15.42 7.24
CA GLN A 108 16.12 14.10 7.65
C GLN A 108 14.93 13.61 6.82
N ARG A 109 14.76 14.12 5.59
CA ARG A 109 13.75 13.65 4.64
C ARG A 109 14.27 12.43 3.88
N VAL A 110 13.39 11.45 3.68
CA VAL A 110 13.67 10.21 2.96
C VAL A 110 13.15 10.33 1.52
N TYR A 111 13.92 9.82 0.58
CA TYR A 111 13.60 9.83 -0.85
C TYR A 111 13.61 8.39 -1.39
N LYS A 112 12.43 7.87 -1.73
CA LYS A 112 12.27 6.58 -2.44
C LYS A 112 12.33 6.87 -3.95
N VAL A 113 13.39 6.40 -4.61
CA VAL A 113 13.64 6.60 -6.04
C VAL A 113 13.29 5.31 -6.78
N VAL A 114 12.21 5.36 -7.55
CA VAL A 114 11.62 4.22 -8.26
C VAL A 114 11.86 4.36 -9.76
N PRO A 115 12.57 3.43 -10.42
CA PRO A 115 12.60 3.37 -11.87
C PRO A 115 11.19 3.11 -12.41
N ILE A 116 10.71 4.00 -13.27
CA ILE A 116 9.37 3.91 -13.87
C ILE A 116 9.44 3.69 -15.38
N THR A 117 8.34 3.18 -15.93
CA THR A 117 8.19 2.94 -17.36
C THR A 117 6.78 3.25 -17.85
N MET A 118 6.68 3.76 -19.07
CA MET A 118 5.44 3.85 -19.83
C MET A 118 5.15 2.56 -20.61
N LYS A 119 6.15 1.69 -20.77
CA LYS A 119 6.09 0.47 -21.59
C LYS A 119 6.05 -0.76 -20.68
N LYS A 120 5.07 -1.62 -20.90
CA LYS A 120 4.91 -2.89 -20.18
C LYS A 120 6.08 -3.86 -20.36
N ASN A 121 6.72 -3.86 -21.52
CA ASN A 121 7.76 -4.81 -21.87
C ASN A 121 9.14 -4.14 -21.91
N TYR A 122 9.56 -3.53 -20.80
CA TYR A 122 10.91 -2.98 -20.69
C TYR A 122 11.91 -4.13 -20.49
N VAL A 123 12.60 -4.53 -21.56
CA VAL A 123 13.39 -5.77 -21.62
C VAL A 123 14.76 -5.56 -20.97
N LYS A 124 14.87 -5.92 -19.67
CA LYS A 124 16.05 -6.45 -18.95
C LYS A 124 15.91 -6.31 -17.42
N VAL A 125 15.13 -5.33 -16.95
CA VAL A 125 14.84 -5.06 -15.53
C VAL A 125 13.38 -4.65 -15.41
N GLN A 126 12.65 -5.20 -14.43
CA GLN A 126 11.26 -4.83 -14.18
C GLN A 126 11.19 -3.41 -13.62
N HIS A 127 10.45 -2.52 -14.28
CA HIS A 127 10.21 -1.15 -13.83
C HIS A 127 8.74 -0.99 -13.44
N THR A 128 8.47 -0.07 -12.51
CA THR A 128 7.11 0.24 -12.09
C THR A 128 6.39 1.01 -13.20
N MET A 129 5.16 0.61 -13.52
CA MET A 129 4.35 1.35 -14.48
C MET A 129 3.96 2.72 -13.89
N VAL A 130 3.92 3.76 -14.72
CA VAL A 130 3.64 5.14 -14.26
C VAL A 130 2.30 5.26 -13.52
N ASP A 131 1.27 4.58 -14.00
CA ASP A 131 -0.05 4.52 -13.35
C ASP A 131 0.02 3.85 -11.96
N HIS A 132 0.85 2.81 -11.79
CA HIS A 132 1.07 2.20 -10.47
C HIS A 132 1.81 3.14 -9.50
N PHE A 133 2.82 3.87 -9.99
CA PHE A 133 3.55 4.84 -9.19
C PHE A 133 2.64 5.99 -8.72
N ILE A 134 1.87 6.58 -9.64
CA ILE A 134 0.90 7.64 -9.31
C ILE A 134 -0.12 7.10 -8.29
N LYS A 135 -0.66 5.90 -8.50
CA LYS A 135 -1.56 5.27 -7.53
C LYS A 135 -0.93 5.14 -6.14
N GLU A 136 0.32 4.70 -6.03
CA GLU A 136 1.02 4.61 -4.73
C GLU A 136 1.09 5.97 -4.05
N CYS A 137 1.49 7.01 -4.78
CA CYS A 137 1.57 8.37 -4.26
C CYS A 137 0.21 8.87 -3.74
N LEU A 138 -0.87 8.67 -4.51
CA LEU A 138 -2.21 9.11 -4.09
C LEU A 138 -2.74 8.33 -2.88
N VAL A 139 -2.41 7.04 -2.74
CA VAL A 139 -2.74 6.28 -1.52
C VAL A 139 -1.96 6.81 -0.32
N MET A 140 -0.68 7.14 -0.49
CA MET A 140 0.12 7.76 0.57
C MET A 140 -0.42 9.14 0.97
N GLU A 141 -0.81 9.96 0.00
CA GLU A 141 -1.48 11.25 0.26
C GLU A 141 -2.81 11.04 1.01
N ARG A 142 -3.55 9.98 0.72
CA ARG A 142 -4.78 9.63 1.45
C ARG A 142 -4.48 9.29 2.90
N MET A 143 -3.37 8.60 3.13
CA MET A 143 -2.90 8.19 4.45
C MET A 143 -2.19 9.31 5.24
N ASN A 144 -1.91 10.47 4.64
CA ASN A 144 -1.30 11.61 5.35
C ASN A 144 -2.18 12.16 6.49
N CYS A 145 -3.47 11.85 6.53
CA CYS A 145 -4.33 12.20 7.66
C CYS A 145 -4.15 11.27 8.87
N SER A 146 -3.38 10.20 8.73
CA SER A 146 -3.05 9.22 9.76
C SER A 146 -1.61 9.38 10.21
N GLU A 147 -1.37 9.26 11.52
CA GLU A 147 -0.02 9.19 12.09
C GLU A 147 0.68 7.85 11.82
N TYR A 148 -0.07 6.81 11.43
CA TYR A 148 0.42 5.44 11.23
C TYR A 148 0.95 5.18 9.82
N SER A 149 0.96 6.19 8.95
CA SER A 149 1.65 6.15 7.67
C SER A 149 2.87 7.05 7.71
N THR A 150 3.89 6.71 6.93
CA THR A 150 4.99 7.63 6.69
C THR A 150 4.47 8.79 5.84
N LYS A 151 4.41 9.98 6.44
CA LYS A 151 3.92 11.20 5.80
C LYS A 151 4.70 11.49 4.53
N ILE A 152 3.99 11.54 3.40
CA ILE A 152 4.50 12.04 2.13
C ILE A 152 4.42 13.56 2.11
N TYR A 153 5.52 14.22 1.75
CA TYR A 153 5.57 15.68 1.59
C TYR A 153 5.36 16.09 0.13
N ALA A 154 5.92 15.34 -0.80
CA ALA A 154 5.82 15.55 -2.23
C ALA A 154 6.18 14.28 -2.99
N TRP A 155 5.81 14.23 -4.26
CA TRP A 155 6.35 13.26 -5.21
C TRP A 155 6.62 13.94 -6.55
N TYR A 156 7.54 13.34 -7.31
CA TYR A 156 8.10 13.94 -8.50
C TYR A 156 8.18 12.91 -9.62
N MET A 157 7.90 13.37 -10.84
CA MET A 157 8.12 12.62 -12.07
C MET A 157 9.40 13.15 -12.70
N VAL A 158 10.47 12.36 -12.66
CA VAL A 158 11.80 12.76 -13.13
C VAL A 158 12.06 12.17 -14.51
N ASN A 159 12.44 13.02 -15.46
CA ASN A 159 12.91 12.63 -16.79
C ASN A 159 14.33 13.17 -16.99
N SER A 160 15.32 12.44 -16.46
CA SER A 160 16.72 12.80 -16.58
C SER A 160 17.61 11.60 -16.28
N ARG A 161 18.90 11.70 -16.63
CA ARG A 161 19.88 10.66 -16.28
C ARG A 161 20.04 10.53 -14.77
N TYR A 162 20.28 9.31 -14.31
CA TYR A 162 20.59 9.06 -12.91
C TYR A 162 21.89 9.80 -12.52
N PRO A 163 21.90 10.65 -11.48
CA PRO A 163 23.05 11.46 -11.12
C PRO A 163 24.27 10.62 -10.78
N ARG A 164 25.44 11.00 -11.30
CA ARG A 164 26.70 10.29 -11.05
C ARG A 164 27.04 10.18 -9.55
N GLU A 165 26.77 11.25 -8.80
CA GLU A 165 26.95 11.28 -7.35
C GLU A 165 26.14 10.18 -6.65
N LEU A 166 24.87 9.98 -7.03
CA LEU A 166 24.02 8.92 -6.47
C LEU A 166 24.51 7.51 -6.79
N ILE A 167 25.10 7.32 -7.98
CA ILE A 167 25.72 6.05 -8.38
C ILE A 167 26.92 5.75 -7.47
N GLU A 168 27.74 6.76 -7.19
CA GLU A 168 28.91 6.64 -6.33
C GLU A 168 28.49 6.33 -4.88
N ILE A 169 27.48 7.04 -4.36
CA ILE A 169 26.88 6.77 -3.04
C ILE A 169 26.32 5.34 -2.97
N SER A 170 25.57 4.91 -3.98
CA SER A 170 25.02 3.54 -4.05
C SER A 170 26.11 2.47 -4.05
N ARG A 171 27.18 2.70 -4.81
CA ARG A 171 28.33 1.80 -4.89
C ARG A 171 29.05 1.68 -3.55
N ASP A 172 29.26 2.81 -2.87
CA ASP A 172 29.95 2.82 -1.58
C ASP A 172 29.10 2.21 -0.47
N TRP A 173 27.79 2.39 -0.50
CA TRP A 173 26.87 1.70 0.39
C TRP A 173 26.88 0.18 0.15
N ALA A 174 26.81 -0.28 -1.10
CA ALA A 174 26.83 -1.70 -1.44
C ALA A 174 28.14 -2.38 -1.00
N ARG A 175 29.29 -1.68 -1.13
CA ARG A 175 30.59 -2.18 -0.64
C ARG A 175 30.62 -2.38 0.87
N ARG A 176 29.94 -1.51 1.63
CA ARG A 176 29.86 -1.57 3.10
C ARG A 176 28.80 -2.56 3.59
N ASN A 177 27.75 -2.77 2.81
CA ASN A 177 26.60 -3.61 3.18
C ASN A 177 26.46 -4.82 2.24
N LYS A 178 27.57 -5.53 1.96
CA LYS A 178 27.61 -6.61 0.94
C LYS A 178 26.54 -7.70 1.12
N ASN A 179 26.13 -7.96 2.35
CA ASN A 179 25.13 -8.99 2.67
C ASN A 179 23.69 -8.46 2.63
N GLN A 180 23.49 -7.16 2.41
CA GLN A 180 22.17 -6.50 2.32
C GLN A 180 21.95 -5.84 0.96
N ALA A 181 22.98 -5.76 0.11
CA ALA A 181 22.90 -5.16 -1.22
C ALA A 181 22.50 -6.24 -2.24
N GLU A 182 21.24 -6.24 -2.60
CA GLU A 182 20.56 -7.12 -3.56
C GLU A 182 20.36 -6.44 -4.91
N ASN A 183 20.15 -5.12 -4.93
CA ASN A 183 19.88 -4.36 -6.14
C ASN A 183 21.12 -4.18 -7.02
N ILE A 184 20.88 -4.20 -8.34
CA ILE A 184 21.88 -3.78 -9.31
C ILE A 184 22.11 -2.27 -9.14
N ILE A 185 23.36 -1.87 -8.90
CA ILE A 185 23.73 -0.45 -8.78
C ILE A 185 23.20 0.33 -9.98
N PRO A 186 22.42 1.41 -9.77
CA PRO A 186 21.90 2.24 -10.84
C PRO A 186 22.99 2.67 -11.80
N GLN A 187 22.77 2.52 -13.10
CA GLN A 187 23.70 3.01 -14.12
C GLN A 187 23.22 4.36 -14.66
N ALA A 188 24.16 5.23 -15.04
CA ALA A 188 23.85 6.56 -15.56
C ALA A 188 22.95 6.53 -16.81
N ASN A 189 22.98 5.42 -17.55
CA ASN A 189 22.22 5.19 -18.78
C ASN A 189 21.15 4.07 -18.63
N ASN A 190 20.73 3.73 -17.40
CA ASN A 190 19.58 2.83 -17.22
C ASN A 190 18.33 3.42 -17.89
N SER A 191 17.58 2.56 -18.54
CA SER A 191 17.37 2.76 -19.97
C SER A 191 15.96 3.28 -20.34
N SER A 192 15.20 3.75 -19.35
CA SER A 192 14.06 4.65 -19.56
C SER A 192 14.39 6.13 -19.35
N GLY A 193 15.39 6.46 -18.50
CA GLY A 193 15.62 7.84 -18.04
C GLY A 193 14.47 8.41 -17.20
N LEU A 194 13.48 7.59 -16.84
CA LEU A 194 12.28 7.98 -16.10
C LEU A 194 12.31 7.41 -14.69
N PHE A 195 12.07 8.27 -13.70
CA PHE A 195 12.02 7.88 -12.29
C PHE A 195 10.82 8.56 -11.61
N GLY A 196 10.16 7.81 -10.74
CA GLY A 196 9.28 8.37 -9.73
C GLY A 196 10.10 8.61 -8.46
N VAL A 197 9.92 9.76 -7.80
CA VAL A 197 10.58 10.05 -6.52
C VAL A 197 9.53 10.42 -5.50
N ILE A 198 9.51 9.74 -4.36
CA ILE A 198 8.64 10.04 -3.21
C ILE A 198 9.49 10.67 -2.12
N GLU A 199 9.17 11.90 -1.72
CA GLU A 199 9.78 12.61 -0.59
C GLU A 199 8.89 12.45 0.64
N MET A 200 9.43 11.87 1.70
CA MET A 200 8.66 11.46 2.87
C MET A 200 9.43 11.63 4.18
N GLU A 201 8.72 11.54 5.30
CA GLU A 201 9.35 11.60 6.62
C GLU A 201 10.26 10.39 6.88
N TYR A 202 11.20 10.53 7.81
CA TYR A 202 11.92 9.38 8.34
C TYR A 202 11.07 8.62 9.38
N GLY A 203 10.52 7.48 8.99
CA GLY A 203 9.59 6.70 9.82
C GLY A 203 10.24 5.79 10.88
N GLY A 204 11.57 5.68 10.90
CA GLY A 204 12.30 4.81 11.82
C GLY A 204 12.99 3.64 11.12
N ARG A 205 13.04 2.49 11.80
CA ARG A 205 13.70 1.27 11.32
C ARG A 205 12.66 0.19 11.04
N GLU A 206 12.86 -0.57 9.97
CA GLU A 206 12.01 -1.71 9.63
C GLU A 206 11.89 -2.70 10.79
N LEU A 207 10.69 -3.23 11.02
CA LEU A 207 10.35 -4.15 12.11
C LEU A 207 11.25 -5.41 12.07
N GLU A 208 11.57 -5.89 10.87
CA GLU A 208 12.47 -7.03 10.69
C GLU A 208 13.92 -6.77 11.12
N LYS A 209 14.34 -5.50 11.09
CA LYS A 209 15.71 -5.06 11.41
C LYS A 209 15.87 -4.65 12.88
N LEU A 210 14.84 -4.84 13.70
CA LEU A 210 14.95 -4.65 15.14
C LEU A 210 15.81 -5.76 15.75
N ASP A 211 16.46 -5.44 16.86
CA ASP A 211 17.22 -6.44 17.62
C ASP A 211 16.26 -7.18 18.55
N TRP A 212 15.67 -8.27 18.03
CA TRP A 212 14.69 -9.09 18.74
C TRP A 212 15.26 -9.76 19.99
N SER A 213 16.58 -9.98 20.05
CA SER A 213 17.24 -10.56 21.24
C SER A 213 17.19 -9.63 22.46
N LEU A 214 17.08 -8.32 22.21
CA LEU A 214 16.99 -7.30 23.26
C LEU A 214 15.55 -6.91 23.60
N MET A 215 14.55 -7.48 22.93
CA MET A 215 13.16 -7.15 23.16
C MET A 215 12.56 -7.91 24.33
N THR A 216 11.76 -7.21 25.14
CA THR A 216 10.91 -7.83 26.15
C THR A 216 9.52 -8.12 25.58
N HIS A 217 8.76 -9.00 26.24
CA HIS A 217 7.32 -9.18 25.96
C HIS A 217 6.54 -7.86 26.04
N ARG A 218 6.95 -6.96 26.95
CA ARG A 218 6.34 -5.63 27.06
C ARG A 218 6.61 -4.77 25.82
N ASP A 219 7.82 -4.80 25.28
CA ASP A 219 8.16 -4.07 24.05
C ASP A 219 7.29 -4.57 22.88
N VAL A 220 7.14 -5.88 22.73
CA VAL A 220 6.35 -6.47 21.65
C VAL A 220 4.86 -6.15 21.80
N ASN A 221 4.31 -6.21 23.01
CA ASN A 221 2.92 -5.81 23.26
C ASN A 221 2.66 -4.35 22.87
N MET A 222 3.59 -3.43 23.18
CA MET A 222 3.46 -2.03 22.79
C MET A 222 3.47 -1.83 21.26
N ILE A 223 4.33 -2.57 20.54
CA ILE A 223 4.35 -2.53 19.06
C ILE A 223 3.05 -3.13 18.49
N GLU A 224 2.55 -4.23 19.08
CA GLU A 224 1.31 -4.85 18.66
C GLU A 224 0.10 -3.93 18.86
N ASP A 225 0.03 -3.22 20.00
CA ASP A 225 -1.03 -2.26 20.29
C ASP A 225 -1.07 -1.12 19.25
N GLU A 226 0.10 -0.59 18.88
CA GLU A 226 0.22 0.42 17.82
C GLU A 226 -0.17 -0.13 16.45
N LEU A 227 0.18 -1.38 16.14
CA LEU A 227 -0.27 -2.05 14.91
C LEU A 227 -1.79 -2.21 14.88
N ARG A 228 -2.43 -2.60 15.99
CA ARG A 228 -3.89 -2.71 16.09
C ARG A 228 -4.57 -1.36 15.80
N LYS A 229 -4.05 -0.27 16.38
CA LYS A 229 -4.53 1.09 16.09
C LYS A 229 -4.33 1.46 14.62
N CYS A 230 -3.15 1.17 14.04
CA CYS A 230 -2.87 1.37 12.62
C CYS A 230 -3.90 0.65 11.73
N PHE A 231 -4.17 -0.64 12.00
CA PHE A 231 -5.16 -1.41 11.23
C PHE A 231 -6.58 -0.87 11.38
N TYR A 232 -6.95 -0.44 12.59
CA TYR A 232 -8.24 0.22 12.83
C TYR A 232 -8.36 1.49 11.96
N VAL A 233 -7.36 2.38 12.00
CA VAL A 233 -7.37 3.62 11.20
C VAL A 233 -7.40 3.32 9.69
N MET A 234 -6.63 2.33 9.21
CA MET A 234 -6.70 1.92 7.79
C MET A 234 -8.11 1.46 7.40
N ASN A 235 -8.79 0.69 8.25
CA ASN A 235 -10.16 0.23 7.97
C ASN A 235 -11.16 1.40 7.95
N GLU A 236 -11.07 2.34 8.90
CA GLU A 236 -11.91 3.54 8.94
C GLU A 236 -11.70 4.42 7.69
N LEU A 237 -10.46 4.52 7.20
CA LEU A 237 -10.13 5.22 5.97
C LEU A 237 -10.45 4.43 4.69
N GLN A 238 -10.96 3.20 4.82
CA GLN A 238 -11.24 2.26 3.73
C GLN A 238 -10.01 1.97 2.86
N VAL A 239 -8.86 1.82 3.52
CA VAL A 239 -7.57 1.46 2.93
C VAL A 239 -7.21 0.02 3.32
N GLU A 240 -6.91 -0.81 2.33
CA GLU A 240 -6.27 -2.11 2.53
C GLU A 240 -4.83 -2.03 2.03
N HIS A 241 -3.85 -2.28 2.90
CA HIS A 241 -2.43 -2.19 2.50
C HIS A 241 -2.05 -3.28 1.49
N ARG A 242 -2.57 -4.49 1.67
CA ARG A 242 -2.35 -5.69 0.84
C ARG A 242 -0.92 -6.21 0.74
N ASP A 243 0.02 -5.52 1.34
CA ASP A 243 1.44 -5.91 1.35
C ASP A 243 2.13 -5.64 2.69
N LEU A 244 1.42 -5.73 3.81
CA LEU A 244 1.95 -5.26 5.10
C LEU A 244 2.75 -6.35 5.84
N HIS A 245 3.84 -6.80 5.21
CA HIS A 245 4.84 -7.64 5.86
C HIS A 245 5.78 -6.80 6.76
N GLN A 246 6.62 -7.47 7.55
CA GLN A 246 7.47 -6.87 8.57
C GLN A 246 8.42 -5.77 8.02
N SER A 247 8.90 -5.88 6.80
CA SER A 247 9.78 -4.89 6.16
C SER A 247 9.03 -3.60 5.76
N ASN A 248 7.69 -3.67 5.65
CA ASN A 248 6.83 -2.50 5.36
C ASN A 248 6.27 -1.84 6.63
N VAL A 249 6.74 -2.27 7.80
CA VAL A 249 6.43 -1.69 9.11
C VAL A 249 7.69 -1.03 9.65
N LEU A 250 7.66 0.29 9.83
CA LEU A 250 8.72 1.07 10.47
C LEU A 250 8.37 1.28 11.95
N VAL A 251 9.38 1.14 12.80
CA VAL A 251 9.26 1.26 14.25
C VAL A 251 10.28 2.28 14.74
N LYS A 252 9.83 3.13 15.66
CA LYS A 252 10.68 4.08 16.38
C LYS A 252 10.37 3.99 17.87
N LYS A 253 11.42 3.95 18.69
CA LYS A 253 11.31 4.05 20.15
C LYS A 253 11.64 5.47 20.57
N ASN A 254 10.77 6.12 21.34
CA ASN A 254 11.00 7.46 21.85
C ASN A 254 11.86 7.42 23.14
N SER A 255 12.26 8.59 23.64
CA SER A 255 13.08 8.70 24.86
C SER A 255 12.38 8.22 26.13
N ASN A 256 11.05 8.14 26.12
CA ASN A 256 10.24 7.64 27.24
C ASN A 256 10.07 6.12 27.18
N GLY A 257 10.62 5.46 26.16
CA GLY A 257 10.55 4.02 25.97
C GLY A 257 9.29 3.52 25.26
N GLU A 258 8.45 4.42 24.76
CA GLU A 258 7.24 4.07 24.00
C GLU A 258 7.61 3.85 22.53
N TYR A 259 6.84 2.98 21.87
CA TYR A 259 6.98 2.72 20.44
C TYR A 259 5.93 3.48 19.65
N SER A 260 6.32 3.92 18.46
CA SER A 260 5.41 4.38 17.42
C SER A 260 5.65 3.55 16.17
N VAL A 261 4.57 3.25 15.44
CA VAL A 261 4.62 2.42 14.24
C VAL A 261 4.14 3.21 13.03
N LYS A 262 4.86 3.10 11.92
CA LYS A 262 4.50 3.70 10.64
C LYS A 262 4.56 2.67 9.54
N THR A 263 3.65 2.76 8.58
CA THR A 263 3.60 1.87 7.42
C THR A 263 4.14 2.57 6.19
N ILE A 264 4.70 1.78 5.27
CA ILE A 264 5.29 2.21 4.00
C ILE A 264 4.92 1.24 2.89
N ASP A 265 5.17 1.64 1.65
CA ASP A 265 4.97 0.83 0.45
C ASP A 265 3.52 0.41 0.18
N TYR A 266 2.74 1.38 -0.31
CA TYR A 266 1.35 1.17 -0.68
C TYR A 266 1.20 0.66 -2.13
N SER A 267 2.22 0.00 -2.69
CA SER A 267 2.23 -0.44 -4.09
C SER A 267 1.06 -1.38 -4.43
N LEU A 268 0.67 -2.28 -3.53
CA LEU A 268 -0.46 -3.19 -3.72
C LEU A 268 -1.77 -2.70 -3.10
N ALA A 269 -1.74 -1.53 -2.45
CA ALA A 269 -2.85 -1.08 -1.64
C ALA A 269 -4.11 -0.82 -2.48
N ARG A 270 -5.26 -1.04 -1.83
CA ARG A 270 -6.56 -0.57 -2.28
C ARG A 270 -7.00 0.58 -1.39
N ALA A 271 -7.50 1.66 -1.97
CA ALA A 271 -8.06 2.79 -1.22
C ALA A 271 -9.31 3.33 -1.91
N VAL A 272 -10.34 3.62 -1.12
CA VAL A 272 -11.49 4.42 -1.56
C VAL A 272 -11.13 5.89 -1.46
N ILE A 273 -11.18 6.61 -2.58
CA ILE A 273 -10.88 8.05 -2.63
C ILE A 273 -12.16 8.88 -2.64
N ARG A 274 -13.28 8.30 -3.09
CA ARG A 274 -14.61 8.93 -3.12
C ARG A 274 -15.72 7.90 -3.32
N LYS A 275 -16.98 8.34 -3.20
CA LYS A 275 -18.17 7.53 -3.52
C LYS A 275 -18.19 7.17 -5.02
N GLU A 276 -18.72 5.99 -5.33
CA GLU A 276 -18.64 5.39 -6.66
C GLU A 276 -19.60 6.04 -7.65
N ASP A 277 -19.08 6.43 -8.82
CA ASP A 277 -19.83 6.61 -10.06
C ASP A 277 -19.17 5.75 -11.15
N GLY A 278 -19.65 4.52 -11.35
CA GLY A 278 -19.26 3.63 -12.46
C GLY A 278 -17.95 2.84 -12.33
N ASP A 279 -17.65 2.06 -13.38
CA ASP A 279 -16.53 1.08 -13.43
C ASP A 279 -15.22 1.69 -13.96
N SER A 280 -14.84 2.86 -13.44
CA SER A 280 -13.58 3.50 -13.83
C SER A 280 -12.37 2.70 -13.30
N GLY A 281 -11.30 2.62 -14.12
CA GLY A 281 -10.02 2.06 -13.72
C GLY A 281 -9.32 2.86 -12.61
N SER A 282 -8.32 2.26 -11.97
CA SER A 282 -7.57 2.85 -10.85
C SER A 282 -6.92 4.20 -11.21
N ILE A 283 -6.02 4.19 -12.19
CA ILE A 283 -5.43 5.39 -12.79
C ILE A 283 -5.50 5.22 -14.31
N THR A 284 -5.95 6.25 -15.01
CA THR A 284 -5.96 6.28 -16.48
C THR A 284 -4.99 7.34 -16.96
N ILE A 285 -3.94 6.93 -17.67
CA ILE A 285 -3.06 7.87 -18.36
C ILE A 285 -3.76 8.33 -19.64
N LEU A 286 -4.08 9.62 -19.73
CA LEU A 286 -4.78 10.20 -20.87
C LEU A 286 -3.82 10.63 -21.97
N GLN A 287 -2.69 11.20 -21.58
CA GLN A 287 -1.66 11.67 -22.51
C GLN A 287 -0.29 11.70 -21.82
N THR A 288 0.76 11.47 -22.60
CA THR A 288 2.13 11.82 -22.22
C THR A 288 2.75 12.70 -23.30
N ASN A 289 3.50 13.71 -22.90
CA ASN A 289 4.15 14.64 -23.81
C ASN A 289 5.51 15.08 -23.24
N SER A 290 6.18 16.02 -23.91
CA SER A 290 7.49 16.50 -23.48
C SER A 290 7.46 17.31 -22.17
N LYS A 291 6.28 17.78 -21.74
CA LYS A 291 6.10 18.54 -20.48
C LYS A 291 5.79 17.65 -19.30
N GLY A 292 4.98 16.61 -19.48
CA GLY A 292 4.54 15.80 -18.35
C GLY A 292 3.65 14.61 -18.71
N VAL A 293 2.95 14.15 -17.68
CA VAL A 293 1.93 13.10 -17.75
C VAL A 293 0.59 13.70 -17.36
N ILE A 294 -0.41 13.49 -18.23
CA ILE A 294 -1.80 13.84 -17.97
C ILE A 294 -2.54 12.57 -17.58
N TYR A 295 -3.17 12.56 -16.41
CA TYR A 295 -3.86 11.40 -15.87
C TYR A 295 -5.22 11.75 -15.26
N LYS A 296 -6.04 10.71 -15.06
CA LYS A 296 -7.31 10.76 -14.32
C LYS A 296 -7.33 9.63 -13.29
N ALA A 297 -7.70 9.96 -12.04
CA ALA A 297 -7.85 8.98 -10.97
C ALA A 297 -9.28 8.45 -10.85
N GLY A 298 -9.42 7.13 -10.75
CA GLY A 298 -10.69 6.48 -10.46
C GLY A 298 -11.18 6.70 -9.02
N PRO A 299 -12.43 6.34 -8.71
CA PRO A 299 -12.97 6.47 -7.36
C PRO A 299 -12.32 5.51 -6.35
N ILE A 300 -11.79 4.40 -6.85
CA ILE A 300 -11.07 3.40 -6.09
C ILE A 300 -9.71 3.21 -6.74
N LEU A 301 -8.67 3.43 -5.94
CA LEU A 301 -7.30 3.10 -6.30
C LEU A 301 -7.03 1.66 -5.91
N TYR A 302 -6.47 0.89 -6.83
CA TYR A 302 -6.07 -0.50 -6.59
C TYR A 302 -5.01 -0.93 -7.61
N THR A 303 -4.32 -2.02 -7.29
CA THR A 303 -3.43 -2.73 -8.22
C THR A 303 -4.12 -4.01 -8.66
N ASN A 304 -4.16 -4.28 -9.97
CA ASN A 304 -4.74 -5.51 -10.50
C ASN A 304 -3.70 -6.64 -10.45
N ILE A 305 -3.60 -7.28 -9.29
CA ILE A 305 -2.55 -8.28 -9.02
C ILE A 305 -2.60 -9.44 -10.02
N ASP A 306 -3.78 -9.85 -10.51
CA ASP A 306 -3.91 -10.93 -11.50
C ASP A 306 -3.21 -10.62 -12.82
N LYS A 307 -3.30 -9.36 -13.24
CA LYS A 307 -2.76 -8.90 -14.52
C LYS A 307 -1.30 -8.51 -14.41
N ASP A 308 -0.95 -7.87 -13.31
CA ASP A 308 0.31 -7.14 -13.20
C ASP A 308 1.37 -7.91 -12.41
N LEU A 309 0.95 -8.78 -11.49
CA LEU A 309 1.81 -9.39 -10.47
C LEU A 309 1.38 -10.83 -10.10
N SER A 310 0.88 -11.62 -11.05
CA SER A 310 0.37 -12.98 -10.80
C SER A 310 1.40 -13.91 -10.15
N TRP A 311 2.69 -13.64 -10.41
CA TRP A 311 3.83 -14.34 -9.81
C TRP A 311 3.88 -14.23 -8.28
N LEU A 312 3.20 -13.26 -7.65
CA LEU A 312 3.07 -13.17 -6.19
C LEU A 312 2.35 -14.38 -5.58
N PHE A 313 1.54 -15.09 -6.37
CA PHE A 313 0.86 -16.31 -5.93
C PHE A 313 1.71 -17.57 -6.13
N GLU A 314 2.85 -17.42 -6.82
CA GLU A 314 3.81 -18.46 -7.14
C GLU A 314 4.94 -18.46 -6.08
N GLY A 315 5.62 -19.60 -5.91
CA GLY A 315 6.72 -19.76 -4.95
C GLY A 315 6.36 -20.51 -3.67
N ASP A 316 7.38 -20.94 -2.92
CA ASP A 316 7.24 -21.76 -1.72
C ASP A 316 7.14 -20.90 -0.45
N ALA A 317 6.07 -21.12 0.32
CA ALA A 317 5.84 -20.43 1.59
C ALA A 317 6.75 -20.93 2.71
N SER A 318 7.50 -22.02 2.49
CA SER A 318 8.50 -22.51 3.45
C SER A 318 9.69 -21.57 3.63
N THR A 319 10.08 -20.87 2.55
CA THR A 319 11.22 -19.94 2.54
C THR A 319 10.85 -18.50 2.87
N ASP A 320 9.60 -18.14 2.62
CA ASP A 320 9.09 -16.79 2.76
C ASP A 320 7.68 -16.82 3.35
N PRO A 321 7.57 -16.77 4.70
CA PRO A 321 6.31 -17.00 5.39
C PRO A 321 5.18 -16.04 4.99
N HIS A 322 5.50 -14.80 4.61
CA HIS A 322 4.48 -13.83 4.22
C HIS A 322 3.79 -14.22 2.89
N ARG A 323 4.41 -15.05 2.04
CA ARG A 323 3.77 -15.55 0.80
C ARG A 323 2.51 -16.35 1.04
N SER A 324 2.39 -16.97 2.22
CA SER A 324 1.14 -17.65 2.61
C SER A 324 -0.05 -16.68 2.61
N ILE A 325 0.18 -15.40 2.89
CA ILE A 325 -0.85 -14.35 2.91
C ILE A 325 -1.28 -13.98 1.50
N TYR A 326 -0.37 -13.85 0.53
CA TYR A 326 -0.75 -13.66 -0.88
C TYR A 326 -1.61 -14.81 -1.39
N LYS A 327 -1.22 -16.06 -1.09
CA LYS A 327 -2.02 -17.25 -1.45
C LYS A 327 -3.40 -17.25 -0.78
N LYS A 328 -3.48 -16.80 0.47
CA LYS A 328 -4.76 -16.67 1.19
C LYS A 328 -5.64 -15.61 0.54
N MET A 329 -5.11 -14.42 0.26
CA MET A 329 -5.84 -13.37 -0.48
C MET A 329 -6.29 -13.88 -1.85
N ASN A 330 -5.42 -14.58 -2.58
CA ASN A 330 -5.76 -15.16 -3.89
C ASN A 330 -6.98 -16.08 -3.84
N ARG A 331 -7.09 -16.92 -2.78
CA ARG A 331 -8.24 -17.83 -2.60
C ARG A 331 -9.50 -17.13 -2.10
N THR A 332 -9.36 -16.06 -1.33
CA THR A 332 -10.50 -15.38 -0.69
C THR A 332 -11.18 -14.36 -1.60
N TYR A 333 -10.41 -13.59 -2.38
CA TYR A 333 -10.95 -12.57 -3.28
C TYR A 333 -11.49 -13.26 -4.54
N THR A 334 -12.78 -13.08 -4.86
CA THR A 334 -13.46 -13.76 -5.98
C THR A 334 -14.17 -12.75 -6.91
N GLY A 335 -14.54 -13.21 -8.12
CA GLY A 335 -15.24 -12.39 -9.12
C GLY A 335 -14.33 -11.67 -10.12
N SER A 336 -14.94 -11.01 -11.10
CA SER A 336 -14.24 -10.09 -12.01
C SER A 336 -13.79 -8.83 -11.26
N ASN A 337 -12.62 -8.28 -11.60
CA ASN A 337 -12.05 -7.12 -10.93
C ASN A 337 -11.96 -7.28 -9.39
N ARG A 338 -11.75 -8.51 -8.89
CA ARG A 338 -11.73 -8.82 -7.44
C ARG A 338 -10.82 -7.94 -6.60
N TRP A 339 -9.72 -7.43 -7.18
CA TRP A 339 -8.79 -6.52 -6.50
C TRP A 339 -9.33 -5.08 -6.37
N ARG A 340 -10.35 -4.69 -7.14
CA ARG A 340 -11.07 -3.43 -6.94
C ARG A 340 -11.99 -3.49 -5.73
N ASN A 341 -12.46 -4.69 -5.36
CA ASN A 341 -13.41 -4.88 -4.28
C ASN A 341 -12.71 -4.92 -2.90
N PRO A 342 -13.41 -4.49 -1.84
CA PRO A 342 -12.87 -4.59 -0.49
C PRO A 342 -12.76 -6.06 -0.05
N GLY A 343 -11.88 -6.33 0.91
CA GLY A 343 -11.76 -7.66 1.50
C GLY A 343 -10.92 -7.71 2.79
N PRO A 344 -10.69 -8.92 3.33
CA PRO A 344 -10.13 -9.12 4.66
C PRO A 344 -8.59 -9.02 4.74
N SER A 345 -7.94 -8.36 3.78
CA SER A 345 -6.48 -8.31 3.69
C SER A 345 -5.82 -7.77 4.96
N ASN A 346 -6.32 -6.66 5.51
CA ASN A 346 -5.80 -6.05 6.73
C ASN A 346 -5.82 -7.05 7.91
N THR A 347 -6.90 -7.80 8.08
CA THR A 347 -6.99 -8.85 9.11
C THR A 347 -5.98 -9.97 8.89
N PHE A 348 -5.72 -10.35 7.63
CA PHE A 348 -4.72 -11.37 7.33
C PHE A 348 -3.30 -10.92 7.70
N TRP A 349 -2.95 -9.69 7.34
CA TRP A 349 -1.64 -9.11 7.66
C TRP A 349 -1.46 -8.86 9.17
N MET A 350 -2.49 -8.40 9.88
CA MET A 350 -2.43 -8.24 11.34
C MET A 350 -2.12 -9.57 12.04
N ASN A 351 -2.83 -10.64 11.66
CA ASN A 351 -2.59 -11.96 12.23
C ASN A 351 -1.21 -12.51 11.88
N TYR A 352 -0.75 -12.29 10.64
CA TYR A 352 0.60 -12.65 10.22
C TYR A 352 1.66 -11.95 11.08
N LEU A 353 1.57 -10.62 11.22
CA LEU A 353 2.54 -9.83 11.96
C LEU A 353 2.58 -10.23 13.44
N ARG A 354 1.42 -10.46 14.08
CA ARG A 354 1.37 -10.96 15.46
C ARG A 354 2.15 -12.27 15.61
N THR A 355 1.79 -13.28 14.82
CA THR A 355 2.45 -14.60 14.89
C THR A 355 3.94 -14.51 14.54
N TRP A 356 4.30 -13.67 13.57
CA TRP A 356 5.69 -13.44 13.21
C TRP A 356 6.48 -12.82 14.38
N MET A 357 5.96 -11.77 15.03
CA MET A 357 6.62 -11.13 16.18
C MET A 357 6.77 -12.09 17.37
N GLU A 358 5.74 -12.87 17.68
CA GLU A 358 5.78 -13.90 18.74
C GLU A 358 6.90 -14.92 18.49
N SER A 359 7.07 -15.36 17.23
CA SER A 359 8.12 -16.30 16.86
C SER A 359 9.54 -15.74 17.04
N GLN A 360 9.72 -14.42 16.93
CA GLN A 360 11.02 -13.80 17.13
C GLN A 360 11.46 -13.83 18.61
N ILE A 361 10.52 -13.60 19.55
CA ILE A 361 10.83 -13.68 20.99
C ILE A 361 11.09 -15.13 21.42
N GLY A 362 10.27 -16.09 20.95
CA GLY A 362 10.41 -17.50 21.33
C GLY A 362 11.77 -18.10 20.99
N ASN A 363 12.37 -17.66 19.88
CA ASN A 363 13.73 -18.05 19.47
C ASN A 363 14.83 -17.34 20.26
N SER A 364 14.53 -16.18 20.86
CA SER A 364 15.50 -15.36 21.61
C SER A 364 15.76 -15.88 23.03
N THR A 365 14.83 -16.64 23.61
CA THR A 365 14.95 -17.25 24.95
C THR A 365 15.71 -18.58 25.00
N GLN A 366 16.19 -19.10 23.85
CA GLN A 366 16.90 -20.39 23.77
C GLN A 366 18.41 -20.27 23.50
N THR A 367 18.95 -19.05 23.45
CA THR A 367 20.39 -18.75 23.40
C THR A 367 20.85 -18.09 24.68
#